data_AF-A0A0Q5AP55-F1
#
_entry.id   AF-A0A0Q5AP55-F1
#
_cell.length_a   1.000
_cell.length_b   1.000
_cell.length_c   1.000
_cell.angle_alpha   90.00
_cell.angle_beta   90.00
_cell.angle_gamma   90.00
#
_symmetry.space_group_name_H-M   'P 1'
#
loop_
_entity.id
_entity.type
_entity.pdbx_description
1 polymer ?
#
loop_
_entity_poly.entity_id
_entity_poly.type
_entity_poly.pdbx_seq_one_letter_code
_entity_poly.pdbx_strand_id
1 'polypeptide(L)'
;MNAGTDDAQARPEGSPSGLAESAAHLLRLVAAGDRAAFGELYDRFSVLFTSSVETVHSERTVRDRLCTEAFTAVWRRAAEGARASEPVLWLLEVLCETLGSSAETSRRPLGDGLLALSCPDRELLLLASAGRYSQPEIAALTGIGEPRLRAILRDALRTLRGDELLTA
;
A
#
# COMPACT_ATOMS: atom_id res chain seq x y z
N MET A 1 4.96 -37.93 -3.36
CA MET A 1 3.83 -37.10 -3.85
C MET A 1 4.00 -35.73 -3.23
N ASN A 2 4.69 -34.82 -3.90
CA ASN A 2 4.75 -33.42 -3.49
C ASN A 2 3.86 -32.64 -4.45
N ALA A 3 2.74 -32.14 -3.93
CA ALA A 3 1.88 -31.19 -4.62
C ALA A 3 2.67 -29.89 -4.78
N GLY A 4 2.99 -29.55 -6.01
CA GLY A 4 3.43 -28.21 -6.36
C GLY A 4 2.27 -27.25 -6.10
N THR A 5 2.44 -26.36 -5.13
CA THR A 5 1.70 -25.11 -5.08
C THR A 5 2.28 -24.19 -6.15
N ASP A 6 1.91 -24.48 -7.39
CA ASP A 6 1.89 -23.53 -8.50
C ASP A 6 0.64 -22.66 -8.29
N ASP A 7 0.68 -21.80 -7.28
CA ASP A 7 -0.29 -20.74 -7.14
C ASP A 7 0.30 -19.55 -7.91
N ALA A 8 0.09 -19.60 -9.22
CA ALA A 8 0.32 -18.51 -10.14
C ALA A 8 -0.52 -17.31 -9.66
N GLN A 9 0.04 -16.53 -8.74
CA GLN A 9 -0.50 -15.24 -8.33
C GLN A 9 -0.70 -14.41 -9.59
N ALA A 10 -1.97 -14.19 -9.94
CA ALA A 10 -2.39 -13.38 -11.06
C ALA A 10 -1.63 -12.05 -11.01
N ARG A 11 -0.65 -11.93 -11.92
CA ARG A 11 0.22 -10.79 -12.08
C ARG A 11 -0.65 -9.61 -12.52
N PRO A 12 -0.61 -8.44 -11.88
CA PRO A 12 -1.27 -7.27 -12.45
C PRO A 12 -0.63 -7.00 -13.81
N GLU A 13 -1.41 -7.11 -14.88
CA GLU A 13 -0.97 -6.86 -16.26
C GLU A 13 -0.76 -5.35 -16.45
N GLY A 14 0.38 -4.85 -15.99
CA GLY A 14 0.76 -3.46 -16.19
C GLY A 14 2.18 -3.21 -15.68
N SER A 15 2.99 -2.53 -16.49
CA SER A 15 4.31 -2.07 -16.04
C SER A 15 4.13 -1.15 -14.82
N PRO A 16 4.97 -1.25 -13.77
CA PRO A 16 4.91 -0.39 -12.58
C PRO A 16 4.84 1.11 -12.93
N SER A 17 5.62 1.54 -13.92
CA SER A 17 5.59 2.91 -14.43
C SER A 17 4.24 3.31 -15.02
N GLY A 18 3.56 2.39 -15.72
CA GLY A 18 2.23 2.63 -16.27
C GLY A 18 1.15 2.77 -15.19
N LEU A 19 1.30 2.08 -14.05
CA LEU A 19 0.41 2.26 -12.90
C LEU A 19 0.61 3.65 -12.25
N ALA A 20 1.86 4.11 -12.13
CA ALA A 20 2.17 5.44 -11.61
C ALA A 20 1.66 6.57 -12.52
N GLU A 21 1.85 6.45 -13.84
CA GLU A 21 1.30 7.38 -14.83
C GLU A 21 -0.23 7.40 -14.80
N SER A 22 -0.85 6.22 -14.69
CA SER A 22 -2.31 6.10 -14.56
C SER A 22 -2.83 6.78 -13.30
N ALA A 23 -2.16 6.63 -12.15
CA ALA A 23 -2.53 7.34 -10.91
C ALA A 23 -2.53 8.87 -11.13
N ALA A 24 -1.45 9.41 -11.70
CA ALA A 24 -1.30 10.84 -11.94
C ALA A 24 -2.42 11.40 -12.84
N HIS A 25 -2.77 10.64 -13.89
CA HIS A 25 -3.83 11.02 -14.81
C HIS A 25 -5.22 10.95 -14.14
N LEU A 26 -5.55 9.80 -13.54
CA LEU A 26 -6.86 9.55 -12.96
C LEU A 26 -7.13 10.47 -11.78
N LEU A 27 -6.16 10.72 -10.89
CA LEU A 27 -6.35 11.65 -9.76
C LEU A 27 -6.69 13.08 -10.21
N ARG A 28 -6.14 13.55 -11.34
CA ARG A 28 -6.51 14.86 -11.91
C ARG A 28 -7.96 14.89 -12.41
N LEU A 29 -8.42 13.82 -13.05
CA LEU A 29 -9.81 13.70 -13.49
C LEU A 29 -10.78 13.59 -12.30
N VAL A 30 -10.43 12.78 -11.30
CA VAL A 30 -11.22 12.64 -10.07
C VAL A 30 -11.30 13.97 -9.32
N ALA A 31 -10.21 14.74 -9.23
CA ALA A 31 -10.21 16.07 -8.65
C ALA A 31 -11.11 17.07 -9.40
N ALA A 32 -11.37 16.84 -10.68
CA ALA A 32 -12.32 17.61 -11.49
C ALA A 32 -13.78 17.12 -11.34
N GLY A 33 -14.03 16.10 -10.51
CA GLY A 33 -15.35 15.54 -10.24
C GLY A 33 -15.76 14.37 -11.15
N ASP A 34 -14.83 13.83 -11.94
CA ASP A 34 -15.12 12.68 -12.81
C ASP A 34 -15.31 11.39 -12.00
N ARG A 35 -16.56 10.92 -11.96
CA ARG A 35 -16.94 9.70 -11.24
C ARG A 35 -16.52 8.42 -11.98
N ALA A 36 -16.45 8.46 -13.31
CA ALA A 36 -16.01 7.31 -14.10
C ALA A 36 -14.50 7.10 -13.92
N ALA A 37 -13.73 8.18 -13.92
CA ALA A 37 -12.29 8.13 -13.62
C ALA A 37 -12.02 7.58 -12.21
N PHE A 38 -12.89 7.86 -11.23
CA PHE A 38 -12.76 7.26 -9.91
C PHE A 38 -13.03 5.75 -9.91
N GLY A 39 -14.00 5.30 -10.70
CA GLY A 39 -14.23 3.86 -10.91
C GLY A 39 -13.00 3.17 -11.50
N GLU A 40 -12.38 3.78 -12.52
CA GLU A 40 -11.15 3.22 -13.11
C GLU A 40 -9.97 3.23 -12.12
N LEU A 41 -9.84 4.29 -11.30
CA LEU A 41 -8.86 4.33 -10.23
C LEU A 41 -9.11 3.21 -9.20
N TYR A 42 -10.36 2.98 -8.81
CA TYR A 42 -10.72 1.88 -7.93
C TYR A 42 -10.32 0.53 -8.54
N ASP A 43 -10.70 0.26 -9.79
CA ASP A 43 -10.41 -1.02 -10.45
C ASP A 43 -8.90 -1.30 -10.51
N ARG A 44 -8.09 -0.29 -10.87
CA ARG A 44 -6.63 -0.41 -10.98
C ARG A 44 -5.91 -0.58 -9.64
N PHE A 45 -6.39 0.07 -8.57
CA PHE A 45 -5.71 0.10 -7.27
C PHE A 45 -6.34 -0.78 -6.20
N SER A 46 -7.52 -1.37 -6.46
CA SER A 46 -8.25 -2.23 -5.51
C SER A 46 -7.37 -3.35 -4.99
N VAL A 47 -6.71 -4.10 -5.86
CA VAL A 47 -5.85 -5.25 -5.50
C VAL A 47 -4.66 -4.82 -4.63
N LEU A 48 -4.06 -3.67 -4.91
CA LEU A 48 -2.97 -3.12 -4.11
C LEU A 48 -3.48 -2.78 -2.70
N PHE A 49 -4.59 -2.05 -2.63
CA PHE A 49 -5.18 -1.63 -1.35
C PHE A 49 -5.62 -2.83 -0.52
N THR A 50 -6.35 -3.79 -1.12
CA THR A 50 -6.80 -4.98 -0.40
C THR A 50 -5.60 -5.73 0.15
N SER A 51 -4.60 -6.05 -0.69
CA SER A 51 -3.44 -6.83 -0.26
C SER A 51 -2.66 -6.13 0.86
N SER A 52 -2.49 -4.81 0.79
CA SER A 52 -1.89 -4.02 1.87
C SER A 52 -2.72 -4.09 3.16
N VAL A 53 -4.04 -3.91 3.09
CA VAL A 53 -4.94 -4.02 4.25
C VAL A 53 -4.88 -5.43 4.87
N GLU A 54 -4.76 -6.49 4.06
CA GLU A 54 -4.62 -7.88 4.52
C GLU A 54 -3.34 -8.12 5.33
N THR A 55 -2.28 -7.35 5.11
CA THR A 55 -1.04 -7.45 5.90
C THR A 55 -1.16 -6.89 7.30
N VAL A 56 -2.11 -5.98 7.51
CA VAL A 56 -2.28 -5.26 8.78
C VAL A 56 -3.45 -5.83 9.58
N HIS A 57 -4.53 -6.27 8.93
CA HIS A 57 -5.73 -6.77 9.61
C HIS A 57 -6.05 -8.21 9.18
N SER A 58 -6.54 -9.03 10.11
CA SER A 58 -6.92 -10.43 9.85
C SER A 58 -8.41 -10.59 9.50
N GLU A 59 -9.27 -9.76 10.08
CA GLU A 59 -10.73 -9.90 9.98
C GLU A 59 -11.30 -9.34 8.68
N ARG A 60 -12.02 -10.17 7.90
CA ARG A 60 -12.58 -9.78 6.59
C ARG A 60 -13.46 -8.53 6.64
N THR A 61 -14.43 -8.47 7.55
CA THR A 61 -15.38 -7.36 7.64
C THR A 61 -14.66 -6.03 7.90
N VAL A 62 -13.64 -6.04 8.77
CA VAL A 62 -12.80 -4.87 9.05
C VAL A 62 -12.03 -4.46 7.79
N ARG A 63 -11.42 -5.42 7.08
CA ARG A 63 -10.67 -5.14 5.85
C ARG A 63 -11.55 -4.48 4.77
N ASP A 64 -12.75 -5.02 4.53
CA ASP A 64 -13.67 -4.50 3.51
C ASP A 64 -14.11 -3.06 3.82
N ARG A 65 -14.38 -2.78 5.11
CA ARG A 65 -14.69 -1.44 5.60
C ARG A 65 -13.51 -0.48 5.39
N LEU A 66 -12.29 -0.88 5.80
CA LEU A 66 -11.10 -0.04 5.66
C LEU A 66 -10.75 0.27 4.21
N CYS A 67 -10.91 -0.69 3.30
CA CYS A 67 -10.76 -0.42 1.86
C CYS A 67 -11.76 0.65 1.40
N THR A 68 -13.02 0.53 1.81
CA THR A 68 -14.07 1.50 1.48
C THR A 68 -13.76 2.89 2.05
N GLU A 69 -13.33 2.96 3.31
CA GLU A 69 -12.93 4.21 3.97
C GLU A 69 -11.72 4.84 3.26
N ALA A 70 -10.72 4.04 2.89
CA ALA A 70 -9.52 4.52 2.22
C ALA A 70 -9.85 5.09 0.83
N PHE A 71 -10.63 4.40 0.01
CA PHE A 71 -11.07 4.93 -1.29
C PHE A 71 -11.98 6.16 -1.14
N THR A 72 -12.80 6.21 -0.11
CA THR A 72 -13.60 7.40 0.21
C THR A 72 -12.70 8.59 0.58
N ALA A 73 -11.63 8.35 1.36
CA ALA A 73 -10.65 9.37 1.69
C ALA A 73 -9.89 9.85 0.45
N VAL A 74 -9.51 8.93 -0.45
CA VAL A 74 -8.91 9.26 -1.75
C VAL A 74 -9.83 10.16 -2.57
N TRP A 75 -11.12 9.82 -2.69
CA TRP A 75 -12.10 10.66 -3.40
C TRP A 75 -12.17 12.06 -2.80
N ARG A 76 -12.30 12.18 -1.47
CA ARG A 76 -12.43 13.47 -0.79
C ARG A 76 -11.19 14.35 -0.90
N ARG A 77 -10.01 13.74 -1.00
CA ARG A 77 -8.71 14.43 -1.04
C ARG A 77 -8.06 14.40 -2.42
N ALA A 78 -8.79 14.02 -3.47
CA ALA A 78 -8.22 13.86 -4.81
C ALA A 78 -7.49 15.11 -5.34
N ALA A 79 -7.91 16.32 -4.92
CA ALA A 79 -7.23 17.57 -5.27
C ALA A 79 -5.81 17.71 -4.68
N GLU A 80 -5.50 17.01 -3.57
CA GLU A 80 -4.15 16.89 -3.03
C GLU A 80 -3.34 15.91 -3.89
N GLY A 81 -3.89 14.71 -4.13
CA GLY A 81 -3.24 13.68 -4.95
C GLY A 81 -2.98 14.12 -6.39
N ALA A 82 -3.86 14.93 -6.97
CA ALA A 82 -3.69 15.52 -8.30
C ALA A 82 -2.48 16.46 -8.40
N ARG A 83 -1.99 16.97 -7.26
CA ARG A 83 -0.81 17.85 -7.16
C ARG A 83 0.43 17.12 -6.64
N ALA A 84 0.30 15.86 -6.22
CA ALA A 84 1.41 15.09 -5.68
C ALA A 84 2.43 14.77 -6.79
N SER A 85 3.72 14.94 -6.48
CA SER A 85 4.83 14.51 -7.34
C SER A 85 4.94 12.99 -7.45
N GLU A 86 4.54 12.28 -6.38
CA GLU A 86 4.52 10.82 -6.29
C GLU A 86 3.08 10.31 -6.02
N PRO A 87 2.23 10.20 -7.05
CA PRO A 87 0.80 9.94 -6.86
C PRO A 87 0.48 8.59 -6.21
N VAL A 88 1.27 7.56 -6.49
CA VAL A 88 1.10 6.24 -5.84
C VAL A 88 1.53 6.29 -4.37
N LEU A 89 2.59 7.03 -4.06
CA LEU A 89 3.00 7.22 -2.67
C LEU A 89 1.92 7.97 -1.88
N TRP A 90 1.31 9.00 -2.48
CA TRP A 90 0.18 9.70 -1.88
C TRP A 90 -1.03 8.77 -1.66
N LEU A 91 -1.37 7.89 -2.61
CA LEU A 91 -2.42 6.89 -2.43
C LEU A 91 -2.15 5.97 -1.22
N LEU A 92 -0.90 5.52 -1.08
CA LEU A 92 -0.48 4.69 0.05
C LEU A 92 -0.48 5.46 1.37
N GLU A 93 -0.12 6.73 1.37
CA GLU A 93 -0.18 7.59 2.55
C GLU A 93 -1.62 7.70 3.04
N VAL A 94 -2.58 7.99 2.16
CA VAL A 94 -4.01 8.01 2.50
C VAL A 94 -4.48 6.66 3.06
N LEU A 95 -4.00 5.56 2.48
CA LEU A 95 -4.29 4.22 2.99
C LEU A 95 -3.74 4.02 4.40
N CYS A 96 -2.46 4.31 4.63
CA CYS A 96 -1.81 4.17 5.94
C CYS A 96 -2.46 5.06 7.01
N GLU A 97 -2.84 6.30 6.68
CA GLU A 97 -3.56 7.20 7.57
C GLU A 97 -4.93 6.63 7.96
N THR A 98 -5.64 6.02 6.99
CA THR A 98 -6.92 5.34 7.24
C THR A 98 -6.73 4.16 8.19
N LEU A 99 -5.71 3.31 7.94
CA LEU A 99 -5.39 2.16 8.78
C LEU A 99 -5.02 2.58 10.22
N GLY A 100 -4.19 3.61 10.36
CA GLY A 100 -3.73 4.13 11.66
C GLY A 100 -4.82 4.84 12.46
N SER A 101 -5.75 5.53 11.78
CA SER A 101 -6.87 6.22 12.44
C SER A 101 -7.97 5.29 12.93
N SER A 102 -7.98 4.04 12.47
CA SER A 102 -8.99 3.06 12.89
C SER A 102 -8.77 2.63 14.36
N ALA A 103 -9.85 2.44 15.12
CA ALA A 103 -9.78 1.99 16.51
C ALA A 103 -9.80 0.45 16.65
N GLU A 104 -9.47 -0.27 15.57
CA GLU A 104 -9.72 -1.70 15.45
C GLU A 104 -8.70 -2.53 16.25
N THR A 105 -9.20 -3.37 17.16
CA THR A 105 -8.34 -4.18 18.04
C THR A 105 -7.74 -5.43 17.35
N SER A 106 -8.28 -5.83 16.20
CA SER A 106 -7.89 -7.04 15.46
C SER A 106 -6.71 -6.80 14.50
N ARG A 107 -5.73 -5.99 14.90
CA ARG A 107 -4.50 -5.80 14.12
C ARG A 107 -3.59 -7.01 14.25
N ARG A 108 -2.90 -7.34 13.16
CA ARG A 108 -1.80 -8.31 13.16
C ARG A 108 -0.61 -7.71 13.91
N PRO A 109 0.22 -8.52 14.60
CA PRO A 109 1.39 -8.02 15.32
C PRO A 109 2.34 -7.16 14.47
N LEU A 110 2.53 -7.53 13.20
CA LEU A 110 3.35 -6.76 12.26
C LEU A 110 2.76 -5.37 11.93
N GLY A 111 1.44 -5.23 12.00
CA GLY A 111 0.72 -4.02 11.66
C GLY A 111 1.02 -2.85 12.59
N ASP A 112 1.14 -3.10 13.90
CA ASP A 112 1.37 -2.03 14.88
C ASP A 112 2.74 -1.37 14.70
N GLY A 113 3.80 -2.19 14.58
CA GLY A 113 5.15 -1.70 14.34
C GLY A 113 5.29 -1.01 12.98
N LEU A 114 4.62 -1.54 11.95
CA LEU A 114 4.63 -0.96 10.61
C LEU A 114 3.96 0.43 10.60
N LEU A 115 2.77 0.57 11.19
CA LEU A 115 2.02 1.82 11.18
C LEU A 115 2.64 2.92 12.06
N ALA A 116 3.49 2.56 13.02
CA ALA A 116 4.25 3.51 13.83
C ALA A 116 5.35 4.25 13.04
N LEU A 117 5.72 3.76 11.85
CA LEU A 117 6.72 4.39 11.01
C LEU A 117 6.18 5.65 10.34
N SER A 118 7.07 6.58 10.01
CA SER A 118 6.74 7.81 9.28
C SER A 118 6.71 7.59 7.76
N CYS A 119 6.01 8.47 7.05
CA CYS A 119 6.11 8.55 5.59
C CYS A 119 7.52 8.98 5.17
N PRO A 120 8.11 8.40 4.10
CA PRO A 120 7.57 7.35 3.22
C PRO A 120 7.86 5.92 3.66
N ASP A 121 8.58 5.71 4.76
CA ASP A 121 9.12 4.40 5.12
C ASP A 121 8.02 3.38 5.45
N ARG A 122 6.92 3.85 6.05
CA ARG A 122 5.70 3.07 6.31
C ARG A 122 5.05 2.56 5.02
N GLU A 123 4.83 3.44 4.04
CA GLU A 123 4.18 3.12 2.77
C GLU A 123 5.00 2.11 1.96
N LEU A 124 6.32 2.30 1.95
CA LEU A 124 7.27 1.42 1.28
C LEU A 124 7.31 0.02 1.91
N LEU A 125 7.35 -0.05 3.24
CA LEU A 125 7.30 -1.33 3.94
C LEU A 125 5.95 -2.02 3.80
N LEU A 126 4.84 -1.27 3.79
CA LEU A 126 3.51 -1.83 3.56
C LEU A 126 3.42 -2.56 2.21
N LEU A 127 3.94 -1.94 1.14
CA LEU A 127 4.00 -2.57 -0.18
C LEU A 127 4.89 -3.82 -0.18
N ALA A 128 6.07 -3.74 0.45
CA ALA A 128 6.99 -4.86 0.53
C ALA A 128 6.40 -6.03 1.33
N SER A 129 5.72 -5.74 2.45
CA SER A 129 5.04 -6.74 3.29
C SER A 129 3.84 -7.38 2.60
N ALA A 130 3.17 -6.67 1.68
CA ALA A 130 2.11 -7.25 0.86
C ALA A 130 2.63 -8.32 -0.11
N GLY A 131 3.95 -8.34 -0.39
CA GLY A 131 4.61 -9.39 -1.17
C GLY A 131 4.29 -9.41 -2.66
N ARG A 132 3.52 -8.41 -3.15
CA ARG A 132 3.05 -8.36 -4.55
C ARG A 132 4.00 -7.67 -5.51
N TYR A 133 4.91 -6.85 -4.99
CA TYR A 133 5.81 -6.02 -5.76
C TYR A 133 7.24 -6.27 -5.29
N SER A 134 8.13 -6.47 -6.25
CA SER A 134 9.57 -6.52 -6.00
C SER A 134 10.12 -5.12 -5.69
N GLN A 135 11.31 -5.07 -5.10
CA GLN A 135 11.98 -3.80 -4.77
C GLN A 135 12.09 -2.80 -5.94
N PRO A 136 12.52 -3.21 -7.16
CA PRO A 136 12.55 -2.28 -8.29
C PRO A 136 11.16 -1.83 -8.72
N GLU A 137 10.13 -2.68 -8.58
CA GLU A 137 8.74 -2.30 -8.90
C GLU A 137 8.19 -1.29 -7.89
N ILE A 138 8.45 -1.49 -6.59
CA ILE A 138 8.09 -0.52 -5.53
C ILE A 138 8.77 0.83 -5.78
N ALA A 139 10.05 0.82 -6.16
CA ALA A 139 10.79 2.04 -6.48
C ALA A 139 10.19 2.77 -7.69
N ALA A 140 9.86 2.02 -8.75
CA ALA A 140 9.22 2.56 -9.95
C ALA A 140 7.80 3.10 -9.68
N LEU A 141 7.02 2.44 -8.81
CA LEU A 141 5.68 2.88 -8.42
C LEU A 141 5.69 4.17 -7.62
N THR A 142 6.57 4.23 -6.61
CA THR A 142 6.56 5.29 -5.60
C THR A 142 7.45 6.48 -5.95
N GLY A 143 8.30 6.35 -6.98
CA GLY A 143 9.34 7.34 -7.28
C GLY A 143 10.48 7.38 -6.25
N ILE A 144 10.41 6.56 -5.20
CA ILE A 144 11.44 6.51 -4.16
C ILE A 144 12.55 5.56 -4.61
N GLY A 145 13.79 6.06 -4.59
CA GLY A 145 14.96 5.30 -5.05
C GLY A 145 15.14 3.98 -4.30
N GLU A 146 15.42 2.92 -5.06
CA GLU A 146 15.68 1.56 -4.56
C GLU A 146 16.74 1.48 -3.43
N PRO A 147 17.83 2.29 -3.42
CA PRO A 147 18.77 2.29 -2.29
C PRO A 147 18.12 2.62 -0.95
N ARG A 148 17.14 3.54 -0.94
CA ARG A 148 16.40 3.91 0.27
C ARG A 148 15.50 2.76 0.73
N LEU A 149 14.75 2.15 -0.19
CA LEU A 149 13.91 0.99 0.11
C LEU A 149 14.72 -0.16 0.74
N ARG A 150 15.91 -0.46 0.19
CA ARG A 150 16.81 -1.48 0.75
C ARG A 150 17.31 -1.15 2.14
N ALA A 151 17.60 0.12 2.42
CA ALA A 151 18.02 0.54 3.76
C ALA A 151 16.90 0.31 4.78
N ILE A 152 15.69 0.76 4.45
CA ILE A 152 14.50 0.62 5.30
C ILE A 152 14.19 -0.86 5.58
N LEU A 153 14.17 -1.71 4.54
CA LEU A 153 13.94 -3.15 4.72
C LEU A 153 14.98 -3.80 5.63
N ARG A 154 16.26 -3.41 5.48
CA ARG A 154 17.34 -3.92 6.32
C ARG A 154 17.16 -3.49 7.77
N ASP A 155 16.78 -2.24 8.01
CA ASP A 155 16.60 -1.71 9.35
C ASP A 155 15.35 -2.27 10.02
N ALA A 156 14.25 -2.42 9.29
CA ALA A 156 13.05 -3.10 9.78
C ALA A 156 13.33 -4.56 10.18
N LEU A 157 14.05 -5.32 9.34
CA LEU A 157 14.46 -6.69 9.67
C LEU A 157 15.39 -6.76 10.88
N ARG A 158 16.25 -5.76 11.10
CA ARG A 158 17.08 -5.66 12.31
C ARG A 158 16.23 -5.41 13.55
N THR A 159 15.27 -4.51 13.47
CA THR A 159 14.33 -4.23 14.56
C THR A 159 13.55 -5.47 14.93
N LEU A 160 12.95 -6.17 13.95
CA LEU A 160 12.20 -7.40 14.18
C LEU A 160 13.06 -8.51 14.82
N ARG A 161 14.30 -8.70 14.33
CA ARG A 161 15.24 -9.67 14.93
C ARG A 161 15.72 -9.28 16.32
N GLY A 162 15.82 -7.98 16.61
CA GLY A 162 16.21 -7.46 17.92
C GLY A 162 15.11 -7.65 18.96
N ASP A 163 13.85 -7.48 18.56
CA ASP A 163 12.68 -7.68 19.42
C ASP A 163 12.48 -9.18 19.76
N GLU A 164 12.72 -10.07 18.78
CA GLU A 164 12.75 -11.52 18.99
C GLU A 164 13.85 -11.98 19.97
N LEU A 165 14.97 -11.25 20.07
CA LEU A 165 16.07 -11.57 20.99
C LEU A 165 15.87 -11.00 22.41
N LEU A 166 15.03 -9.99 22.57
CA LEU A 166 14.71 -9.40 23.89
C LEU A 166 13.52 -10.10 24.57
N THR A 167 12.77 -10.91 23.83
CA THR A 167 11.62 -11.68 24.33
C THR A 167 11.91 -13.17 24.56
N ALA A 168 13.15 -13.62 24.33
CA ALA A 168 13.63 -15.00 24.56
C ALA A 168 14.55 -15.10 25.80
#